data_AF-A0A164FTE6-F1
#
_entry.id   AF-A0A164FTE6-F1
#
_cell.length_a   1.000
_cell.length_b   1.000
_cell.length_c   1.000
_cell.angle_alpha   90.00
_cell.angle_beta   90.00
_cell.angle_gamma   90.00
#
_symmetry.space_group_name_H-M   'P 1'
#
loop_
_entity.id
_entity.type
_entity.pdbx_description
1 polymer ?
#
loop_
_entity_poly.entity_id
_entity_poly.type
_entity_poly.pdbx_seq_one_letter_code
_entity_poly.pdbx_strand_id
1 'polypeptide(L)' 'MFTNKKLIRIGLTLFVFLCIINFTIGYFQTYLESAADIKWVVPEIWKTILIDVPQGILVLLGAVALYDFTKETSQKDASI' A
#
# COMPACT_ATOMS: atom_id res chain seq x y z
N MET A 1 20.26 3.29 -9.58
CA MET A 1 19.29 4.38 -9.30
C MET A 1 17.97 3.98 -9.93
N PHE A 2 16.93 3.72 -9.12
CA PHE A 2 15.64 3.23 -9.63
C PHE A 2 15.14 4.07 -10.81
N THR A 3 14.97 3.43 -11.96
CA THR A 3 14.49 4.08 -13.19
C THR A 3 13.03 4.49 -13.00
N ASN A 4 12.29 3.70 -12.21
CA ASN A 4 10.87 3.88 -11.94
C ASN A 4 10.57 4.71 -10.67
N LYS A 5 11.50 5.55 -10.21
CA LYS A 5 11.39 6.32 -8.95
C LYS A 5 10.09 7.11 -8.78
N LYS A 6 9.53 7.66 -9.88
CA LYS A 6 8.26 8.39 -9.86
C LYS A 6 7.06 7.48 -9.56
N LEU A 7 7.03 6.30 -10.18
CA LEU A 7 5.99 5.29 -9.94
C LEU A 7 6.06 4.77 -8.51
N ILE A 8 7.27 4.46 -8.02
CA ILE A 8 7.48 4.00 -6.64
C ILE A 8 6.96 5.04 -5.64
N ARG A 9 7.28 6.32 -5.87
CA ARG A 9 6.82 7.41 -5.00
C ARG A 9 5.29 7.51 -4.97
N ILE A 10 4.64 7.50 -6.13
CA ILE A 10 3.18 7.60 -6.22
C ILE A 10 2.51 6.41 -5.53
N GLY A 11 2.97 5.19 -5.81
CA GLY A 11 2.45 3.98 -5.18
C GLY A 11 2.60 4.01 -3.66
N LEU A 12 3.75 4.43 -3.16
CA LEU A 12 4.01 4.54 -1.72
C LEU A 12 3.13 5.62 -1.07
N THR A 13 2.96 6.79 -1.71
CA THR A 13 2.04 7.83 -1.24
C THR A 13 0.61 7.31 -1.16
N LEU A 14 0.14 6.60 -2.18
CA LEU A 14 -1.20 6.02 -2.20
C LEU A 14 -1.37 4.97 -1.09
N PHE A 15 -0.37 4.10 -0.90
CA PHE A 15 -0.37 3.12 0.18
C PHE A 15 -0.50 3.77 1.56
N VAL A 16 0.34 4.77 1.86
CA VAL A 16 0.30 5.48 3.14
C VAL A 16 -1.06 6.16 3.36
N PHE A 17 -1.62 6.77 2.32
CA PHE A 17 -2.94 7.40 2.41
C PHE A 17 -4.05 6.40 2.73
N LEU A 18 -4.05 5.23 2.08
CA LEU A 18 -5.00 4.15 2.38
C LEU A 18 -4.84 3.60 3.80
N CYS A 19 -3.61 3.48 4.30
CA CYS A 19 -3.36 3.08 5.70
C CYS A 19 -3.94 4.09 6.69
N ILE A 20 -3.79 5.39 6.43
CA ILE A 20 -4.36 6.45 7.29
C ILE A 20 -5.89 6.36 7.31
N ILE A 21 -6.52 6.15 6.17
CA ILE A 21 -7.98 5.99 6.09
C ILE A 21 -8.43 4.75 6.88
N ASN A 22 -7.76 3.62 6.68
CA ASN A 22 -8.08 2.38 7.39
C ASN A 22 -7.95 2.54 8.91
N PHE A 23 -6.87 3.17 9.36
CA PHE A 23 -6.65 3.49 10.77
C PHE A 23 -7.76 4.41 11.32
N THR A 24 -8.11 5.45 10.59
CA THR A 24 -9.13 6.42 10.99
C THR A 24 -10.50 5.75 11.13
N ILE A 25 -10.88 4.89 10.18
CA ILE A 25 -12.13 4.14 10.24
C ILE A 25 -12.15 3.22 11.46
N GLY A 26 -11.08 2.46 11.69
CA GLY A 26 -10.97 1.58 12.86
C GLY A 26 -11.04 2.35 14.19
N TYR A 27 -10.44 3.54 14.26
CA TYR A 27 -10.55 4.43 15.40
C TYR A 27 -12.01 4.85 15.65
N PHE A 28 -12.71 5.30 14.61
CA PHE A 28 -14.12 5.72 14.73
C PHE A 28 -15.06 4.56 15.06
N GLN A 29 -14.83 3.36 14.51
CA GLN A 29 -15.60 2.17 14.88
C GLN A 29 -15.47 1.89 16.38
N THR A 30 -14.23 1.87 16.88
CA THR A 30 -13.96 1.63 18.31
C THR A 30 -14.54 2.73 19.19
N TYR A 31 -14.41 3.99 18.78
CA TYR A 31 -14.96 5.14 19.50
C TYR A 31 -16.49 5.08 19.58
N LEU A 32 -17.18 4.83 18.46
CA LEU A 32 -18.64 4.77 18.43
C LEU A 32 -19.20 3.60 19.25
N GLU A 33 -18.53 2.44 19.20
CA GLU A 33 -18.92 1.28 19.99
C GLU A 33 -18.73 1.55 21.50
N SER A 34 -17.59 2.13 21.89
CA SER A 34 -17.31 2.42 23.30
C SER A 34 -18.11 3.58 23.90
N ALA A 35 -18.38 4.63 23.12
CA ALA A 35 -18.98 5.87 23.63
C ALA A 35 -20.51 5.90 23.50
N ALA A 36 -21.07 5.20 22.52
CA ALA A 36 -22.50 5.29 22.19
C ALA A 36 -23.18 3.94 21.97
N ASP A 37 -22.46 2.81 22.13
CA ASP A 37 -22.94 1.46 21.80
C ASP A 37 -23.43 1.34 20.33
N ILE A 38 -22.89 2.19 19.46
CA ILE A 38 -23.24 2.23 18.04
C ILE A 38 -22.26 1.34 17.28
N LYS A 39 -22.76 0.22 16.76
CA LYS A 39 -21.99 -0.67 15.89
C LYS A 39 -21.95 -0.15 14.46
N TRP A 40 -20.93 0.64 14.14
CA TRP A 40 -20.71 1.11 12.78
C TRP A 40 -20.13 0.00 11.90
N VAL A 41 -20.92 -0.46 10.93
CA VAL A 41 -20.53 -1.51 9.99
C VAL A 41 -19.98 -0.88 8.71
N VAL A 42 -18.70 -1.13 8.43
CA VAL A 42 -18.04 -0.73 7.19
C VAL A 42 -18.46 -1.67 6.06
N PRO A 43 -18.99 -1.15 4.93
CA PRO A 43 -19.38 -1.98 3.79
C PRO A 43 -18.22 -2.82 3.25
N GLU A 44 -18.53 -3.98 2.69
CA GLU A 44 -17.52 -4.95 2.24
C GLU A 44 -16.60 -4.41 1.15
N ILE A 45 -17.13 -3.56 0.25
CA ILE A 45 -16.32 -2.87 -0.78
C ILE A 45 -15.20 -2.03 -0.17
N TRP A 46 -15.44 -1.40 0.99
CA TRP A 46 -14.43 -0.61 1.68
C TRP A 46 -13.39 -1.50 2.35
N LYS A 47 -13.74 -2.70 2.80
CA LYS A 47 -12.75 -3.68 3.30
C LYS A 47 -11.81 -4.10 2.18
N THR A 48 -12.32 -4.40 0.99
CA THR A 48 -11.49 -4.72 -0.18
C THR A 48 -10.56 -3.56 -0.54
N ILE A 49 -11.08 -2.33 -0.56
CA ILE A 49 -10.27 -1.13 -0.87
C ILE A 49 -9.19 -0.87 0.20
N LEU A 50 -9.46 -1.16 1.47
CA LEU A 50 -8.56 -0.82 2.57
C LEU A 50 -7.61 -1.95 2.97
N ILE A 51 -7.83 -3.17 2.49
CA ILE A 51 -7.02 -4.35 2.81
C ILE A 51 -6.34 -4.89 1.54
N ASP A 52 -7.12 -5.27 0.53
CA ASP A 52 -6.61 -5.97 -0.65
C ASP A 52 -5.82 -5.02 -1.56
N VAL A 53 -6.29 -3.79 -1.75
CA VAL A 53 -5.60 -2.79 -2.60
C VAL A 53 -4.23 -2.39 -2.03
N PRO A 54 -4.06 -2.07 -0.72
CA PRO A 54 -2.74 -1.83 -0.15
C PRO A 54 -1.77 -2.99 -0.32
N GLN A 55 -2.23 -4.24 -0.15
CA GLN A 55 -1.39 -5.42 -0.40
C GLN A 55 -0.95 -5.51 -1.86
N GLY A 56 -1.88 -5.31 -2.80
CA GLY A 56 -1.57 -5.27 -4.24
C GLY A 56 -0.55 -4.18 -4.59
N ILE A 57 -0.65 -2.99 -4.00
CA ILE A 57 0.32 -1.91 -4.18
C ILE A 57 1.71 -2.36 -3.71
N LEU A 58 1.83 -2.96 -2.53
CA LEU A 58 3.13 -3.43 -2.01
C LEU A 58 3.75 -4.52 -2.89
N VAL A 59 2.94 -5.45 -3.39
CA VAL A 59 3.40 -6.50 -4.31
C VAL A 59 3.96 -5.89 -5.60
N LEU A 60 3.23 -4.95 -6.20
CA LEU A 60 3.67 -4.27 -7.42
C LEU A 60 4.95 -3.46 -7.19
N LEU A 61 5.03 -2.72 -6.08
CA LEU A 61 6.24 -1.96 -5.73
C LEU A 61 7.45 -2.86 -5.51
N GLY A 62 7.25 -4.00 -4.82
CA GLY A 62 8.29 -5.00 -4.61
C GLY A 62 8.77 -5.61 -5.92
N ALA A 63 7.86 -5.95 -6.84
CA ALA A 63 8.19 -6.47 -8.16
C ALA A 63 8.99 -5.46 -8.99
N VAL A 64 8.58 -4.19 -9.00
CA VAL A 64 9.30 -3.11 -9.70
C VAL A 64 10.70 -2.91 -9.12
N ALA A 65 10.83 -2.91 -7.78
CA ALA A 65 12.13 -2.77 -7.13
C ALA A 65 13.07 -3.94 -7.44
N LEU A 66 12.54 -5.17 -7.43
CA LEU A 66 13.31 -6.38 -7.75
C LEU A 66 13.75 -6.39 -9.23
N TYR A 67 12.87 -5.96 -10.14
CA TYR A 67 13.19 -5.84 -11.56
C TYR A 67 14.32 -4.82 -11.80
N ASP A 68 14.23 -3.63 -11.21
CA ASP A 68 15.29 -2.62 -11.33
C ASP A 68 16.63 -3.15 -10.76
N PHE A 69 16.59 -3.88 -9.64
CA PHE A 69 17.79 -4.49 -9.02
C PHE A 69 18.43 -5.59 -9.89
N THR A 70 17.63 -6.50 -10.43
CA THR A 70 18.09 -7.60 -11.30
C THR A 70 18.61 -7.09 -12.64
N LYS A 71 18.01 -6.02 -13.17
CA LYS A 71 18.51 -5.36 -14.37
C LYS A 71 19.85 -4.67 -14.14
N GLU A 72 20.01 -3.94 -13.04
CA GLU A 72 21.28 -3.27 -12.70
C GLU A 72 22.43 -4.28 -12.51
N THR A 73 22.16 -5.43 -11.88
CA THR A 73 23.15 -6.52 -11.71
C THR A 73 23.53 -7.16 -13.04
N SER A 74 22.55 -7.51 -13.89
CA SER A 74 22.81 -8.07 -15.23
C SER A 74 23.64 -7.15 -16.13
N GLN A 75 23.39 -5.83 -16.11
CA GLN A 75 24.18 -4.88 -16.89
C GLN A 75 25.64 -4.79 -16.41
N LYS A 76 25.86 -4.94 -15.11
CA LYS A 76 27.20 -4.94 -14.52
C LYS A 76 27.99 -6.17 -14.95
N ASP A 77 27.36 -7.35 -14.95
CA ASP A 77 28.00 -8.61 -15.34
C ASP A 77 28.29 -8.72 -16.85
N ALA A 78 27.47 -8.11 -17.70
CA ALA A 78 27.67 -8.09 -19.16
C ALA A 78 28.76 -7.11 -19.65
N SER A 79 29.28 -6.26 -18.77
CA SER A 79 30.30 -5.24 -19.08
C SER A 79 31.72 -5.62 -18.66
N ILE A 80 31.91 -6.86 -18.21
CA ILE A 80 33.19 -7.49 -17.82
C ILE A 80 33.62 -8.44 -18.95
#